data_AF-A0A7X6YCB8-F1
#
_entry.id   AF-A0A7X6YCB8-F1
#
_cell.length_a   1.000
_cell.length_b   1.000
_cell.length_c   1.000
_cell.angle_alpha   90.00
_cell.angle_beta   90.00
_cell.angle_gamma   90.00
#
_symmetry.space_group_name_H-M   'P 1'
#
loop_
_entity.id
_entity.type
_entity.pdbx_description
1 polymer ?
#
loop_
_entity_poly.entity_id
_entity_poly.type
_entity_poly.pdbx_seq_one_letter_code
_entity_poly.pdbx_strand_id
1 'polypeptide(L)'
;MNMIELHMLQSFPVTCLNRDDLGAPKSAVFGGVPRARVSSQCWKRAIRELAQTTKPDSFLGSRTRKAAVELTSVLVGQYAWPESDARKTAEEVLHLFLSKDMPKAKKGRKPEVADEEPNNTDTSTLLYLSPEEITRIAKGINELNKTNDKADAKALKERAIKELGKGVPCDAVDIAIFGRMVANASDVTLEGAGLFSHALSTHMSSNELDFWTAVEDEKQVGDDAGAANMGTSEFNSPCY
;
A
#
# COMPACT_ATOMS: atom_id res chain seq x y z
N MET A 1 -10.53 10.07 30.26
CA MET A 1 -9.66 10.64 29.21
C MET A 1 -9.44 9.52 28.20
N ASN A 2 -9.93 9.66 26.96
CA ASN A 2 -10.00 8.56 25.98
C ASN A 2 -9.00 8.74 24.82
N MET A 3 -8.01 9.62 24.98
CA MET A 3 -7.05 9.99 23.94
C MET A 3 -5.65 10.01 24.54
N ILE A 4 -4.68 9.46 23.79
CA ILE A 4 -3.25 9.51 24.08
C ILE A 4 -2.62 10.40 23.03
N GLU A 5 -1.99 11.49 23.46
CA GLU A 5 -1.27 12.42 22.59
C GLU A 5 0.24 12.14 22.69
N LEU A 6 0.90 11.99 21.55
CA LEU A 6 2.33 11.74 21.46
C LEU A 6 2.99 12.91 20.73
N HIS A 7 3.91 13.58 21.42
CA HIS A 7 4.71 14.68 20.89
C HIS A 7 6.17 14.28 20.88
N MET A 8 6.85 14.51 19.77
CA MET A 8 8.26 14.18 19.58
C MET A 8 8.95 15.34 18.88
N LEU A 9 10.15 15.66 19.34
CA LEU A 9 11.09 16.51 18.64
C LEU A 9 12.31 15.67 18.26
N GLN A 10 12.67 15.66 16.98
CA GLN A 10 13.75 14.81 16.49
C GLN A 10 14.58 15.52 15.43
N SER A 11 15.88 15.65 15.72
CA SER A 11 16.86 16.17 14.78
C SER A 11 17.37 15.07 13.87
N PHE A 12 17.50 15.38 12.59
CA PHE A 12 18.14 14.51 11.60
C PHE A 12 19.37 15.21 11.00
N PRO A 13 20.45 14.47 10.69
CA PRO A 13 21.58 15.02 9.95
C PRO A 13 21.16 15.35 8.51
N VAL A 14 22.09 15.85 7.69
CA VAL A 14 21.85 16.09 6.25
C VAL A 14 21.32 14.83 5.60
N THR A 15 20.06 14.87 5.16
CA THR A 15 19.35 13.73 4.62
C THR A 15 18.18 14.18 3.75
N CYS A 16 17.53 13.21 3.13
CA CYS A 16 16.30 13.41 2.38
C CYS A 16 15.30 12.31 2.76
N LEU A 17 14.65 12.49 3.93
CA LEU A 17 13.73 11.49 4.51
C LEU A 17 12.52 11.19 3.62
N ASN A 18 11.99 12.22 2.94
CA ASN A 18 10.82 12.06 2.09
C ASN A 18 10.83 13.03 0.90
N ARG A 19 10.97 12.46 -0.30
CA ARG A 19 10.99 13.16 -1.59
C ARG A 19 9.60 13.38 -2.19
N ASP A 20 9.47 14.41 -3.01
CA ASP A 20 8.38 14.59 -3.97
C ASP A 20 8.66 13.87 -5.31
N ASP A 21 7.82 14.13 -6.31
CA ASP A 21 7.90 13.56 -7.66
C ASP A 21 9.08 14.08 -8.48
N LEU A 22 9.64 15.24 -8.12
CA LEU A 22 10.83 15.82 -8.75
C LEU A 22 12.12 15.42 -8.03
N GLY A 23 12.03 14.67 -6.93
CA GLY A 23 13.16 14.17 -6.17
C GLY A 23 13.63 15.11 -5.05
N ALA A 24 12.95 16.23 -4.82
CA ALA A 24 13.30 17.20 -3.78
C ALA A 24 12.67 16.82 -2.42
N PRO A 25 13.31 17.15 -1.28
CA PRO A 25 12.68 17.01 0.03
C PRO A 25 11.37 17.78 0.09
N LYS A 26 10.31 17.11 0.55
CA LYS A 26 8.99 17.75 0.71
C LYS A 26 9.09 18.92 1.70
N SER A 27 8.40 20.00 1.37
CA SER A 27 8.27 21.19 2.22
C SER A 27 6.81 21.60 2.40
N ALA A 28 6.58 22.53 3.33
CA ALA A 28 5.31 23.25 3.50
C ALA A 28 5.57 24.65 4.06
N VAL A 29 4.67 25.61 3.77
CA VAL A 29 4.74 26.94 4.40
C VAL A 29 3.94 26.92 5.71
N PHE A 30 4.58 27.29 6.82
CA PHE A 30 3.92 27.40 8.12
C PHE A 30 4.53 28.55 8.94
N GLY A 31 3.68 29.46 9.39
CA GLY A 31 4.10 30.71 10.03
C GLY A 31 4.84 31.66 9.07
N GLY A 32 4.49 31.65 7.79
CA GLY A 32 5.07 32.54 6.77
C GLY A 32 6.43 32.11 6.22
N VAL A 33 7.02 31.01 6.71
CA VAL A 33 8.33 30.51 6.26
C VAL A 33 8.24 29.07 5.73
N PRO A 34 9.09 28.67 4.77
CA PRO A 34 9.19 27.29 4.32
C PRO A 34 9.78 26.41 5.42
N ARG A 35 9.19 25.23 5.59
CA ARG A 35 9.58 24.22 6.57
C ARG A 35 9.74 22.89 5.88
N ALA A 36 10.73 22.12 6.31
CA ALA A 36 10.86 20.74 5.85
C ALA A 36 9.65 19.94 6.34
N ARG A 37 9.16 19.01 5.54
CA ARG A 37 7.98 18.20 5.84
C ARG A 37 8.26 16.72 5.60
N VAL A 38 7.98 15.88 6.59
CA VAL A 38 7.80 14.44 6.36
C VAL A 38 6.32 14.14 6.30
N SER A 39 5.90 13.44 5.23
CA SER A 39 4.51 13.12 5.06
C SER A 39 4.01 12.09 6.08
N SER A 40 2.78 12.26 6.58
CA SER A 40 2.23 11.33 7.59
C SER A 40 2.23 9.90 7.09
N GLN A 41 1.94 9.67 5.80
CA GLN A 41 2.00 8.35 5.18
C GLN A 41 3.39 7.72 5.16
N CYS A 42 4.46 8.53 5.05
CA CYS A 42 5.84 8.03 5.10
C CYS A 42 6.14 7.45 6.48
N TRP A 43 5.81 8.19 7.54
CA TRP A 43 5.96 7.71 8.91
C TRP A 43 5.04 6.53 9.24
N LYS A 44 3.77 6.58 8.86
CA LYS A 44 2.84 5.46 9.04
C LYS A 44 3.39 4.18 8.42
N ARG A 45 3.96 4.24 7.21
CA ARG A 45 4.57 3.08 6.55
C ARG A 45 5.78 2.56 7.33
N ALA A 46 6.72 3.44 7.71
CA ALA A 46 7.90 3.05 8.48
C ALA A 46 7.53 2.41 9.83
N ILE A 47 6.54 2.99 10.54
CA ILE A 47 6.02 2.44 11.80
C ILE A 47 5.40 1.06 11.57
N ARG A 48 4.61 0.88 10.50
CA ARG A 48 4.01 -0.42 10.18
C ARG A 48 5.06 -1.49 9.88
N GLU A 49 6.06 -1.18 9.07
CA GLU A 49 7.15 -2.12 8.75
C GLU A 49 7.94 -2.52 10.00
N LEU A 50 8.25 -1.55 10.87
CA LEU A 50 8.89 -1.82 12.14
C LEU A 50 7.99 -2.64 13.08
N ALA A 51 6.70 -2.33 13.14
CA ALA A 51 5.74 -3.06 13.97
C ALA A 51 5.56 -4.51 13.49
N GLN A 52 5.59 -4.75 12.18
CA GLN A 52 5.54 -6.09 11.60
C GLN A 52 6.76 -6.95 12.00
N THR A 53 7.95 -6.34 12.11
CA THR A 53 9.16 -7.07 12.55
C THR A 53 9.19 -7.28 14.07
N THR A 54 8.68 -6.34 14.85
CA THR A 54 8.71 -6.38 16.33
C THR A 54 7.53 -7.12 16.96
N LYS A 55 6.39 -7.17 16.27
CA LYS A 55 5.13 -7.82 16.68
C LYS A 55 4.49 -8.56 15.49
N PRO A 56 5.17 -9.59 14.95
CA PRO A 56 4.74 -10.29 13.75
C PRO A 56 3.37 -10.94 13.88
N ASP A 57 2.95 -11.34 15.08
CA ASP A 57 1.64 -12.01 15.28
C ASP A 57 0.44 -11.05 15.32
N SER A 58 0.67 -9.72 15.27
CA SER A 58 -0.40 -8.72 15.44
C SER A 58 -0.40 -7.62 14.37
N PHE A 59 0.63 -7.52 13.54
CA PHE A 59 0.78 -6.51 12.49
C PHE A 59 0.86 -7.17 11.11
N LEU A 60 -0.13 -8.02 10.79
CA LEU A 60 -0.14 -8.83 9.57
C LEU A 60 -0.92 -8.20 8.40
N GLY A 61 -1.38 -6.95 8.51
CA GLY A 61 -2.12 -6.31 7.43
C GLY A 61 -1.31 -6.21 6.13
N SER A 62 -1.78 -6.86 5.07
CA SER A 62 -1.19 -6.84 3.73
C SER A 62 -1.87 -5.79 2.86
N ARG A 63 -1.13 -4.75 2.42
CA ARG A 63 -1.62 -3.77 1.45
C ARG A 63 -1.07 -4.12 0.07
N THR A 64 -1.89 -4.74 -0.77
CA THR A 64 -1.42 -5.35 -2.02
C THR A 64 -2.47 -5.29 -3.12
N ARG A 65 -2.02 -5.34 -4.38
CA ARG A 65 -2.90 -5.62 -5.53
C ARG A 65 -3.09 -7.13 -5.75
N LYS A 66 -2.27 -7.96 -5.09
CA LYS A 66 -2.26 -9.42 -5.23
C LYS A 66 -3.19 -10.14 -4.24
N ALA A 67 -4.16 -9.43 -3.66
CA ALA A 67 -5.09 -10.03 -2.69
C ALA A 67 -5.90 -11.19 -3.31
N ALA A 68 -6.15 -11.15 -4.62
CA ALA A 68 -6.79 -12.26 -5.35
C ALA A 68 -5.93 -13.52 -5.36
N VAL A 69 -4.60 -13.37 -5.47
CA VAL A 69 -3.66 -14.49 -5.37
C VAL A 69 -3.70 -15.11 -3.98
N GLU A 70 -3.66 -14.28 -2.93
CA GLU A 70 -3.75 -14.75 -1.54
C GLU A 70 -5.05 -15.52 -1.28
N LEU A 71 -6.19 -14.98 -1.73
CA LEU A 71 -7.49 -15.65 -1.61
C LEU A 71 -7.56 -16.96 -2.43
N THR A 72 -6.98 -16.97 -3.63
CA THR A 72 -6.87 -18.18 -4.46
C THR A 72 -6.10 -19.27 -3.74
N SER A 73 -4.93 -18.94 -3.18
CA SER A 73 -4.11 -19.89 -2.43
C SER A 73 -4.86 -20.51 -1.24
N VAL A 74 -5.68 -19.73 -0.54
CA VAL A 74 -6.51 -20.25 0.56
C VAL A 74 -7.63 -21.17 0.05
N LEU A 75 -8.33 -20.78 -1.03
CA LEU A 75 -9.40 -21.60 -1.62
C LEU A 75 -8.88 -22.96 -2.13
N VAL A 76 -7.73 -22.96 -2.81
CA VAL A 76 -7.08 -24.19 -3.29
C VAL A 76 -6.54 -25.01 -2.12
N GLY A 77 -5.77 -24.38 -1.22
CA GLY A 77 -5.04 -25.09 -0.16
C GLY A 77 -5.93 -25.65 0.95
N GLN A 78 -6.95 -24.90 1.39
CA GLN A 78 -7.80 -25.31 2.51
C GLN A 78 -9.08 -26.02 2.07
N TYR A 79 -9.60 -25.70 0.88
CA TYR A 79 -10.90 -26.20 0.42
C TYR A 79 -10.83 -27.02 -0.88
N ALA A 80 -9.62 -27.27 -1.40
CA ALA A 80 -9.39 -28.11 -2.59
C ALA A 80 -10.17 -27.67 -3.84
N TRP A 81 -10.38 -26.36 -4.01
CA TRP A 81 -10.97 -25.83 -5.23
C TRP A 81 -10.04 -26.05 -6.43
N PRO A 82 -10.56 -26.31 -7.64
CA PRO A 82 -9.77 -26.23 -8.86
C PRO A 82 -9.14 -24.84 -9.00
N GLU A 83 -7.85 -24.78 -9.31
CA GLU A 83 -7.09 -23.53 -9.35
C GLU A 83 -7.72 -22.48 -10.27
N SER A 84 -8.20 -22.90 -11.45
CA SER A 84 -8.89 -22.02 -12.41
C SER A 84 -10.13 -21.37 -11.81
N ASP A 85 -10.95 -22.14 -11.09
CA ASP A 85 -12.22 -21.66 -10.52
C ASP A 85 -11.97 -20.78 -9.30
N ALA A 86 -11.00 -21.16 -8.45
CA ALA A 86 -10.57 -20.36 -7.31
C ALA A 86 -10.05 -18.99 -7.76
N ARG A 87 -9.17 -18.97 -8.77
CA ARG A 87 -8.59 -17.74 -9.30
C ARG A 87 -9.65 -16.82 -9.86
N LYS A 88 -10.50 -17.34 -10.74
CA LYS A 88 -11.61 -16.57 -11.32
C LYS A 88 -12.51 -16.00 -10.22
N THR A 89 -12.92 -16.83 -9.27
CA THR A 89 -13.80 -16.40 -8.17
C THR A 89 -13.16 -15.31 -7.31
N ALA A 90 -11.88 -15.48 -6.96
CA ALA A 90 -11.15 -14.50 -6.15
C ALA A 90 -11.00 -13.15 -6.86
N GLU A 91 -10.65 -13.16 -8.15
CA GLU A 91 -10.55 -11.96 -8.99
C GLU A 91 -11.91 -11.24 -9.08
N GLU A 92 -12.99 -11.98 -9.37
CA GLU A 92 -14.33 -11.41 -9.51
C GLU A 92 -14.84 -10.79 -8.21
N VAL A 93 -14.71 -11.50 -7.08
CA VAL A 93 -15.18 -11.03 -5.78
C VAL A 93 -14.41 -9.81 -5.30
N LEU A 94 -13.08 -9.84 -5.35
CA LEU A 94 -12.26 -8.73 -4.88
C LEU A 94 -12.29 -7.52 -5.83
N HIS A 95 -12.49 -7.74 -7.14
CA HIS A 95 -12.79 -6.64 -8.05
C HIS A 95 -14.08 -5.93 -7.64
N LEU A 96 -15.11 -6.68 -7.24
CA LEU A 96 -16.38 -6.12 -6.79
C LEU A 96 -16.29 -5.35 -5.46
N PHE A 97 -15.21 -5.51 -4.70
CA PHE A 97 -14.91 -4.65 -3.55
C PHE A 97 -14.47 -3.25 -4.00
N LEU A 98 -13.88 -3.14 -5.18
CA LEU A 98 -13.31 -1.89 -5.71
C LEU A 98 -14.26 -1.18 -6.68
N SER A 99 -15.00 -1.92 -7.50
CA SER A 99 -15.91 -1.38 -8.52
C SER A 99 -17.27 -2.09 -8.52
N LYS A 100 -18.32 -1.43 -8.99
CA LYS A 100 -19.65 -2.03 -9.19
C LYS A 100 -19.75 -2.83 -10.48
N ASP A 101 -18.95 -2.44 -11.46
CA ASP A 101 -18.96 -3.07 -12.77
C ASP A 101 -17.96 -4.21 -12.80
N MET A 102 -18.37 -5.38 -13.30
CA MET A 102 -17.42 -6.42 -13.65
C MET A 102 -16.55 -5.93 -14.81
N PRO A 103 -15.25 -6.28 -14.84
CA PRO A 103 -14.40 -5.92 -15.98
C PRO A 103 -15.02 -6.55 -17.23
N LYS A 104 -15.47 -5.71 -18.17
CA LYS A 104 -15.93 -6.20 -19.47
C LYS A 104 -14.73 -6.93 -20.09
N ALA A 105 -14.89 -8.20 -20.45
CA ALA A 105 -13.87 -8.94 -21.19
C ALA A 105 -13.41 -8.07 -22.36
N LYS A 106 -12.16 -7.62 -22.34
CA LYS A 106 -11.61 -6.72 -23.36
C LYS A 106 -11.67 -7.46 -24.71
N LYS A 107 -12.72 -7.23 -25.50
CA LYS A 107 -12.68 -7.50 -26.95
C LYS A 107 -11.68 -6.50 -27.54
N GLY A 108 -10.45 -6.97 -27.77
CA GLY A 108 -9.49 -6.38 -28.70
C GLY A 108 -9.07 -4.93 -28.43
N ARG A 109 -8.44 -4.65 -27.29
CA ARG A 109 -7.66 -3.41 -27.12
C ARG A 109 -6.18 -3.75 -27.22
N LYS A 110 -5.53 -3.29 -28.30
CA LYS A 110 -4.07 -3.32 -28.45
C LYS A 110 -3.42 -2.63 -27.23
N PRO A 111 -2.33 -3.19 -26.68
CA PRO A 111 -1.60 -2.55 -25.60
C PRO A 111 -0.91 -1.30 -26.16
N GLU A 112 -1.28 -0.13 -25.63
CA GLU A 112 -0.41 1.05 -25.71
C GLU A 112 0.40 1.08 -24.42
N VAL A 113 1.72 1.11 -24.60
CA VAL A 113 2.80 0.93 -23.62
C VAL A 113 3.03 -0.53 -23.23
N ALA A 114 4.07 -1.11 -23.84
CA ALA A 114 4.59 -2.44 -23.59
C ALA A 114 5.33 -2.44 -22.24
N ASP A 115 4.77 -3.13 -21.25
CA ASP A 115 5.47 -3.88 -20.17
C ASP A 115 4.46 -4.52 -19.20
N GLU A 116 3.33 -5.05 -19.71
CA GLU A 116 2.44 -5.87 -18.88
C GLU A 116 2.38 -7.29 -19.46
N GLU A 117 2.96 -8.24 -18.73
CA GLU A 117 2.77 -9.67 -18.97
C GLU A 117 1.27 -10.03 -19.00
N PRO A 118 0.87 -11.02 -19.81
CA PRO A 118 -0.54 -11.35 -20.08
C PRO A 118 -1.26 -12.07 -18.91
N ASN A 119 -0.71 -12.02 -17.70
CA ASN A 119 -1.15 -12.84 -16.57
C ASN A 119 -1.47 -12.02 -15.31
N ASN A 120 -1.92 -10.77 -15.50
CA ASN A 120 -2.07 -9.83 -14.41
C ASN A 120 -3.30 -10.15 -13.53
N THR A 121 -3.05 -10.86 -12.42
CA THR A 121 -3.99 -11.16 -11.31
C THR A 121 -4.15 -9.95 -10.37
N ASP A 122 -3.48 -8.84 -10.66
CA ASP A 122 -3.54 -7.66 -9.80
C ASP A 122 -4.92 -6.99 -9.86
N THR A 123 -5.43 -6.61 -8.71
CA THR A 123 -6.57 -5.71 -8.59
C THR A 123 -6.22 -4.31 -9.10
N SER A 124 -7.21 -3.57 -9.61
CA SER A 124 -7.03 -2.21 -10.12
C SER A 124 -6.53 -1.20 -9.07
N THR A 125 -6.78 -1.48 -7.79
CA THR A 125 -6.36 -0.67 -6.65
C THR A 125 -5.93 -1.59 -5.50
N LEU A 126 -5.09 -1.08 -4.61
CA LEU A 126 -4.63 -1.81 -3.43
C LEU A 126 -5.81 -2.15 -2.50
N LEU A 127 -5.90 -3.41 -2.11
CA LEU A 127 -6.71 -3.84 -0.97
C LEU A 127 -5.81 -3.97 0.25
N TYR A 128 -6.39 -3.76 1.42
CA TYR A 128 -5.67 -3.83 2.69
C TYR A 128 -6.38 -4.82 3.62
N LEU A 129 -5.94 -6.07 3.60
CA LEU A 129 -6.61 -7.17 4.28
C LEU A 129 -5.63 -7.91 5.18
N SER A 130 -6.13 -8.51 6.25
CA SER A 130 -5.37 -9.42 7.10
C SER A 130 -5.47 -10.87 6.62
N PRO A 131 -4.51 -11.75 6.96
CA PRO A 131 -4.60 -13.18 6.66
C PRO A 131 -5.86 -13.85 7.24
N GLU A 132 -6.28 -13.48 8.45
CA GLU A 132 -7.51 -14.01 9.06
C GLU A 132 -8.75 -13.58 8.25
N GLU A 133 -8.80 -12.32 7.79
CA GLU A 133 -9.88 -11.83 6.93
C GLU A 133 -9.93 -12.58 5.60
N ILE A 134 -8.79 -12.81 4.93
CA ILE A 134 -8.73 -13.61 3.70
C ILE A 134 -9.27 -15.03 3.95
N THR A 135 -8.90 -15.63 5.08
CA THR A 135 -9.38 -16.97 5.46
C THR A 135 -10.90 -16.99 5.72
N ARG A 136 -11.43 -15.96 6.38
CA ARG A 136 -12.87 -15.78 6.62
C ARG A 136 -13.64 -15.59 5.31
N ILE A 137 -13.14 -14.77 4.39
CA ILE A 137 -13.71 -14.61 3.05
C ILE A 137 -13.76 -15.95 2.32
N ALA A 138 -12.64 -16.68 2.28
CA ALA A 138 -12.54 -17.98 1.62
C ALA A 138 -13.54 -18.99 2.20
N LYS A 139 -13.68 -19.03 3.53
CA LYS A 139 -14.66 -19.87 4.23
C LYS A 139 -16.08 -19.55 3.78
N GLY A 140 -16.47 -18.27 3.80
CA GLY A 140 -17.81 -17.85 3.41
C GLY A 140 -18.14 -18.16 1.95
N ILE A 141 -17.18 -17.92 1.05
CA ILE A 141 -17.28 -18.27 -0.38
C ILE A 141 -17.49 -19.77 -0.54
N ASN A 142 -16.67 -20.60 0.11
CA ASN A 142 -16.75 -22.05 0.03
C ASN A 142 -18.08 -22.60 0.55
N GLU A 143 -18.55 -22.10 1.70
CA GLU A 143 -19.84 -22.51 2.26
C GLU A 143 -21.01 -22.13 1.34
N LEU A 144 -20.99 -20.91 0.77
CA LEU A 144 -22.04 -20.50 -0.15
C LEU A 144 -22.04 -21.36 -1.41
N ASN A 145 -20.87 -21.62 -1.99
CA ASN A 145 -20.74 -22.45 -3.19
C ASN A 145 -21.27 -23.87 -2.99
N LYS A 146 -21.05 -24.48 -1.82
CA LYS A 146 -21.61 -25.80 -1.49
C LYS A 146 -23.14 -25.82 -1.41
N THR A 147 -23.73 -24.71 -0.97
CA THR A 147 -25.21 -24.60 -0.83
C THR A 147 -25.90 -24.09 -2.10
N ASN A 148 -25.18 -23.35 -2.94
CA ASN A 148 -25.67 -22.77 -4.17
C ASN A 148 -24.56 -22.81 -5.23
N ASP A 149 -24.53 -23.91 -5.97
CA ASP A 149 -23.55 -24.22 -7.03
C ASP A 149 -23.57 -23.20 -8.20
N LYS A 150 -24.55 -22.28 -8.23
CA LYS A 150 -24.67 -21.21 -9.22
C LYS A 150 -24.68 -19.82 -8.59
N ALA A 151 -24.09 -19.67 -7.40
CA ALA A 151 -23.91 -18.35 -6.80
C ALA A 151 -23.12 -17.45 -7.75
N ASP A 152 -23.68 -16.28 -8.08
CA ASP A 152 -22.98 -15.31 -8.91
C ASP A 152 -21.93 -14.54 -8.09
N ALA A 153 -21.04 -13.83 -8.78
CA ALA A 153 -19.99 -13.02 -8.16
C ALA A 153 -20.54 -12.00 -7.15
N LYS A 154 -21.77 -11.51 -7.37
CA LYS A 154 -22.42 -10.54 -6.48
C LYS A 154 -22.84 -11.18 -5.16
N ALA A 155 -23.48 -12.35 -5.19
CA ALA A 155 -23.84 -13.11 -4.00
C ALA A 155 -22.59 -13.53 -3.20
N LEU A 156 -21.52 -13.93 -3.91
CA LEU A 156 -20.23 -14.26 -3.29
C LEU A 156 -19.58 -13.04 -2.64
N LYS A 157 -19.65 -11.87 -3.28
CA LYS A 157 -19.20 -10.60 -2.70
C LYS A 157 -20.01 -10.21 -1.46
N GLU A 158 -21.33 -10.29 -1.49
CA GLU A 158 -22.19 -10.01 -0.34
C GLU A 158 -21.87 -10.95 0.83
N ARG A 159 -21.63 -12.24 0.54
CA ARG A 159 -21.19 -13.21 1.54
C ARG A 159 -19.82 -12.84 2.11
N ALA A 160 -18.84 -12.50 1.26
CA ALA A 160 -17.50 -12.09 1.69
C ALA A 160 -17.55 -10.84 2.60
N ILE A 161 -18.33 -9.83 2.25
CA ILE A 161 -18.54 -8.64 3.08
C ILE A 161 -19.14 -9.00 4.44
N LYS A 162 -20.10 -9.93 4.46
CA LYS A 162 -20.73 -10.39 5.70
C LYS A 162 -19.75 -11.11 6.64
N GLU A 163 -18.83 -11.91 6.10
CA GLU A 163 -17.79 -12.60 6.89
C GLU A 163 -16.78 -11.63 7.53
N LEU A 164 -16.49 -10.53 6.85
CA LEU A 164 -15.64 -9.47 7.40
C LEU A 164 -16.41 -8.65 8.45
N GLY A 165 -17.64 -8.28 8.12
CA GLY A 165 -18.46 -7.40 8.94
C GLY A 165 -17.78 -6.04 9.20
N LYS A 166 -18.24 -5.36 10.26
CA LYS A 166 -17.66 -4.10 10.75
C LYS A 166 -16.58 -4.29 11.81
N GLY A 167 -16.15 -5.54 12.01
CA GLY A 167 -15.19 -5.90 13.04
C GLY A 167 -13.78 -5.44 12.67
N VAL A 168 -12.97 -5.18 13.69
CA VAL A 168 -11.54 -4.94 13.53
C VAL A 168 -10.82 -6.28 13.50
N PRO A 169 -9.90 -6.53 12.54
CA PRO A 169 -9.10 -7.76 12.55
C PRO A 169 -8.17 -7.81 13.76
N CYS A 170 -8.15 -8.96 14.45
CA CYS A 170 -7.33 -9.16 15.65
C CYS A 170 -5.84 -9.35 15.32
N ASP A 171 -5.55 -9.88 14.14
CA ASP A 171 -4.22 -10.19 13.61
C ASP A 171 -3.58 -9.02 12.82
N ALA A 172 -4.33 -7.94 12.60
CA ALA A 172 -3.88 -6.74 11.88
C ALA A 172 -4.24 -5.44 12.60
N VAL A 173 -3.55 -5.20 13.72
CA VAL A 173 -3.63 -3.97 14.52
C VAL A 173 -3.32 -2.73 13.68
N ASP A 174 -2.50 -2.85 12.62
CA ASP A 174 -2.24 -1.76 11.70
C ASP A 174 -3.49 -1.30 10.93
N ILE A 175 -4.39 -2.21 10.55
CA ILE A 175 -5.68 -1.84 9.96
C ILE A 175 -6.55 -1.08 10.98
N ALA A 176 -6.52 -1.49 12.25
CA ALA A 176 -7.24 -0.82 13.33
C ALA A 176 -6.75 0.61 13.58
N ILE A 177 -5.42 0.79 13.62
CA ILE A 177 -4.80 2.08 13.92
C ILE A 177 -4.92 3.02 12.71
N PHE A 178 -4.63 2.55 11.50
CA PHE A 178 -4.51 3.42 10.32
C PHE A 178 -5.77 3.46 9.46
N GLY A 179 -6.73 2.59 9.71
CA GLY A 179 -7.97 2.48 8.96
C GLY A 179 -7.80 1.81 7.60
N ARG A 180 -8.94 1.57 6.96
CA ARG A 180 -9.05 0.97 5.64
C ARG A 180 -10.24 1.55 4.92
N MET A 181 -10.06 1.94 3.66
CA MET A 181 -11.14 2.36 2.78
C MET A 181 -11.35 1.30 1.69
N VAL A 182 -12.60 0.88 1.48
CA VAL A 182 -12.98 -0.03 0.39
C VAL A 182 -14.17 0.56 -0.37
N ALA A 183 -13.94 0.98 -1.61
CA ALA A 183 -14.85 1.86 -2.35
C ALA A 183 -16.26 1.29 -2.56
N ASN A 184 -16.39 -0.01 -2.84
CA ASN A 184 -17.67 -0.67 -3.11
C ASN A 184 -18.05 -1.68 -2.01
N ALA A 185 -17.50 -1.52 -0.80
CA ALA A 185 -17.83 -2.31 0.38
C ALA A 185 -17.72 -1.43 1.64
N SER A 186 -18.68 -0.52 1.83
CA SER A 186 -18.67 0.43 2.95
C SER A 186 -18.71 -0.24 4.32
N ASP A 187 -19.33 -1.43 4.45
CA ASP A 187 -19.35 -2.17 5.72
C ASP A 187 -17.98 -2.69 6.14
N VAL A 188 -17.05 -2.84 5.18
CA VAL A 188 -15.67 -3.31 5.40
C VAL A 188 -14.70 -2.13 5.58
N THR A 189 -15.17 -0.90 5.34
CA THR A 189 -14.42 0.32 5.58
C THR A 189 -14.31 0.57 7.08
N LEU A 190 -13.09 0.76 7.55
CA LEU A 190 -12.75 0.95 8.96
C LEU A 190 -12.11 2.32 9.13
N GLU A 191 -12.67 3.12 10.03
CA GLU A 191 -12.06 4.36 10.48
C GLU A 191 -10.89 4.02 11.42
N GLY A 192 -9.72 4.60 11.14
CA GLY A 192 -8.52 4.34 11.93
C GLY A 192 -8.60 5.04 13.29
N ALA A 193 -8.20 4.34 14.35
CA ALA A 193 -8.14 4.91 15.70
C ALA A 193 -7.04 5.99 15.86
N GLY A 194 -6.02 5.98 14.99
CA GLY A 194 -4.86 6.86 15.07
C GLY A 194 -4.97 8.10 14.19
N LEU A 195 -4.91 9.28 14.83
CA LEU A 195 -4.67 10.55 14.15
C LEU A 195 -3.15 10.76 14.00
N PHE A 196 -2.70 11.11 12.80
CA PHE A 196 -1.27 11.26 12.51
C PHE A 196 -1.04 12.52 11.68
N SER A 197 -0.28 13.46 12.22
CA SER A 197 0.07 14.71 11.56
C SER A 197 1.26 14.54 10.60
N HIS A 198 1.41 15.49 9.68
CA HIS A 198 2.68 15.67 8.99
C HIS A 198 3.71 16.21 9.99
N ALA A 199 4.94 15.70 9.95
CA ALA A 199 6.03 16.30 10.72
C ALA A 199 6.52 17.54 9.97
N LEU A 200 6.67 18.66 10.66
CA LEU A 200 7.18 19.93 10.13
C LEU A 200 8.38 20.36 10.94
N SER A 201 9.41 20.91 10.29
CA SER A 201 10.56 21.43 11.01
C SER A 201 10.15 22.52 12.02
N THR A 202 10.79 22.58 13.17
CA THR A 202 10.55 23.61 14.20
C THR A 202 11.11 24.99 13.83
N HIS A 203 11.96 25.05 12.80
CA HIS A 203 12.56 26.26 12.24
C HIS A 203 12.33 26.34 10.72
N MET A 204 12.66 27.50 10.13
CA MET A 204 12.76 27.64 8.67
C MET A 204 13.81 26.66 8.13
N SER A 205 13.52 26.01 7.01
CA SER A 205 14.44 25.10 6.34
C SER A 205 14.45 25.38 4.85
N SER A 206 15.65 25.59 4.30
CA SER A 206 15.91 25.57 2.86
C SER A 206 16.52 24.24 2.47
N ASN A 207 16.28 23.80 1.24
CA ASN A 207 16.98 22.66 0.68
C ASN A 207 18.35 23.12 0.18
N GLU A 208 19.36 22.28 0.37
CA GLU A 208 20.70 22.43 -0.18
C GLU A 208 20.84 21.54 -1.41
N LEU A 209 21.47 22.08 -2.46
CA LEU A 209 21.78 21.34 -3.69
C LEU A 209 23.12 20.64 -3.53
N ASP A 210 23.13 19.34 -3.75
CA ASP A 210 24.31 18.48 -3.81
C ASP A 210 24.57 18.08 -5.25
N PHE A 211 25.71 18.51 -5.79
CA PHE A 211 26.15 18.16 -7.14
C PHE A 211 27.07 16.94 -7.06
N TRP A 212 26.73 15.90 -7.82
CA TRP A 212 27.45 14.64 -7.84
C TRP A 212 27.81 14.22 -9.27
N THR A 213 28.87 13.45 -9.39
CA THR A 213 29.30 12.81 -10.64
C THR A 213 29.45 11.30 -10.43
N ALA A 214 29.17 10.53 -11.49
CA ALA A 214 29.55 9.13 -11.58
C ALA A 214 30.70 9.03 -12.60
N VAL A 215 31.84 8.54 -12.14
CA VAL A 215 33.08 8.45 -12.94
C VAL A 215 33.13 7.10 -13.66
N GLU A 216 33.59 7.10 -14.91
CA GLU A 216 33.89 5.89 -15.68
C GLU A 216 35.25 5.33 -15.30
N ASP A 217 35.28 4.06 -14.91
CA ASP A 217 36.51 3.39 -14.50
C ASP A 217 37.33 2.94 -15.73
N GLU A 218 36.68 2.55 -16.84
CA GLU A 218 37.33 2.08 -18.08
C GLU A 218 37.63 3.22 -19.07
N LYS A 219 38.23 4.29 -18.54
CA LYS A 219 38.56 5.50 -19.31
C LYS A 219 39.72 5.25 -20.29
N GLN A 220 39.63 5.77 -21.52
CA GLN A 220 40.74 5.68 -22.49
C GLN A 220 41.81 6.76 -22.30
N VAL A 221 43.03 6.45 -22.73
CA VAL A 221 44.16 7.40 -22.71
C VAL A 221 43.87 8.56 -23.66
N GLY A 222 43.60 9.73 -23.11
CA GLY A 222 43.24 10.94 -23.86
C GLY A 222 41.87 11.53 -23.49
N ASP A 223 41.02 10.77 -22.78
CA ASP A 223 39.73 11.26 -22.30
C ASP A 223 39.89 12.32 -21.18
N ASP A 224 38.84 13.11 -20.94
CA ASP A 224 38.78 14.21 -19.95
C ASP A 224 38.68 13.71 -18.48
N ALA A 225 38.13 14.46 -17.53
CA ALA A 225 38.06 14.02 -16.13
C ALA A 225 37.27 12.69 -15.92
N GLY A 226 36.59 12.15 -16.94
CA GLY A 226 36.00 10.81 -16.90
C GLY A 226 34.62 10.77 -16.23
N ALA A 227 33.91 11.89 -16.14
CA ALA A 227 32.56 11.93 -15.59
C ALA A 227 31.56 11.39 -16.63
N ALA A 228 31.11 10.14 -16.47
CA ALA A 228 30.11 9.51 -17.34
C ALA A 228 28.69 10.01 -17.08
N ASN A 229 28.39 10.43 -15.85
CA ASN A 229 27.10 11.00 -15.49
C ASN A 229 27.27 12.11 -14.44
N MET A 230 26.34 13.06 -14.43
CA MET A 230 26.27 14.12 -13.45
C MET A 230 24.82 14.43 -13.09
N GLY A 231 24.60 14.83 -11.85
CA GLY A 231 23.27 15.18 -11.39
C GLY A 231 23.31 16.11 -10.20
N THR A 232 22.12 16.57 -9.83
CA THR A 232 21.89 17.31 -8.59
C THR A 232 20.85 16.59 -7.77
N SER A 233 21.04 16.57 -6.46
CA SER A 233 20.05 16.12 -5.49
C SER A 233 19.82 17.22 -4.47
N GLU A 234 18.65 17.21 -3.84
CA GLU A 234 18.36 18.15 -2.75
C GLU A 234 18.30 17.42 -1.40
N PHE A 235 18.86 18.06 -0.37
CA PHE A 235 18.90 17.58 0.99
C PHE A 235 18.58 18.69 2.00
N ASN A 236 18.26 18.31 3.24
CA ASN A 236 18.15 19.24 4.37
C ASN A 236 18.53 18.55 5.69
N SER A 237 18.70 19.34 6.76
CA SER A 237 19.05 18.86 8.11
C SER A 237 18.14 19.44 9.22
N PRO A 238 16.81 19.23 9.12
CA PRO A 238 15.87 19.85 10.05
C PRO A 238 15.76 19.11 11.40
N CYS A 239 15.36 19.87 12.42
CA CYS A 239 14.71 19.35 13.62
C CYS A 239 13.20 19.39 13.44
N TYR A 240 12.55 18.23 13.32
CA TYR A 240 11.10 18.08 13.22
C TYR A 240 10.44 18.08 14.59
#